data_AF-A0A3D1R6I2-F1
#
_entry.id   AF-A0A3D1R6I2-F1
#
_cell.length_a   1.000
_cell.length_b   1.000
_cell.length_c   1.000
_cell.angle_alpha   90.00
_cell.angle_beta   90.00
_cell.angle_gamma   90.00
#
_symmetry.space_group_name_H-M   'P 1'
#
loop_
_entity.id
_entity.type
_entity.pdbx_description
1 polymer ?
#
loop_
_entity_poly.entity_id
_entity_poly.type
_entity_poly.pdbx_seq_one_letter_code
_entity_poly.pdbx_strand_id
1 'polypeptide(L)'
;MGGGGILFNGEARLYLRELNLAHELGVPTMVHAVGVGPLLDPEARAEVCASLEAAGAVTVRDRIAKSLLEQCNVRREVKVTADPALLVTPEPVPEQVLAHEGLLGRRVVGMSVRE
;
A
#
# COMPACT_ATOMS: atom_id res chain seq x y z
N MET A 1 6.65 -6.73 -4.41
CA MET A 1 5.25 -6.25 -4.60
C MET A 1 5.20 -4.76 -4.29
N GLY A 2 4.61 -3.98 -5.20
CA GLY A 2 4.48 -2.53 -5.04
C GLY A 2 3.43 -2.14 -3.98
N GLY A 3 3.31 -0.83 -3.74
CA GLY A 3 2.31 -0.26 -2.84
C GLY A 3 0.93 -0.13 -3.47
N GLY A 4 0.11 0.77 -2.92
CA GLY A 4 -1.28 0.95 -3.32
C GLY A 4 -2.25 0.07 -2.52
N GLY A 5 -3.54 0.35 -2.62
CA GLY A 5 -4.60 -0.37 -1.92
C GLY A 5 -5.02 -1.65 -2.64
N ILE A 6 -4.10 -2.60 -2.82
CA ILE A 6 -4.27 -3.75 -3.72
C ILE A 6 -4.61 -5.06 -2.99
N LEU A 7 -4.43 -5.12 -1.68
CA LEU A 7 -4.72 -6.33 -0.90
C LEU A 7 -6.08 -6.22 -0.22
N PHE A 8 -7.14 -6.54 -0.95
CA PHE A 8 -8.52 -6.53 -0.44
C PHE A 8 -9.34 -7.67 -1.07
N ASN A 9 -10.15 -8.33 -0.23
CA ASN A 9 -11.07 -9.42 -0.59
C ASN A 9 -10.55 -10.36 -1.69
N GLY A 10 -11.41 -10.77 -2.63
CA GLY A 10 -11.07 -11.76 -3.67
C GLY A 10 -10.03 -11.28 -4.71
N GLU A 11 -9.79 -9.97 -4.79
CA GLU A 11 -8.84 -9.38 -5.74
C GLU A 11 -7.39 -9.48 -5.24
N ALA A 12 -7.19 -9.68 -3.94
CA ALA A 12 -5.86 -9.89 -3.37
C ALA A 12 -5.09 -11.01 -4.11
N ARG A 13 -5.78 -12.08 -4.51
CA ARG A 13 -5.20 -13.22 -5.25
C ARG A 13 -4.51 -12.81 -6.55
N LEU A 14 -5.07 -11.84 -7.26
CA LEU A 14 -4.50 -11.34 -8.52
C LEU A 14 -3.12 -10.73 -8.28
N TYR A 15 -3.00 -9.91 -7.23
CA TYR A 15 -1.74 -9.25 -6.90
C TYR A 15 -0.74 -10.16 -6.20
N LEU A 16 -1.21 -11.18 -5.47
CA LEU A 16 -0.36 -12.17 -4.81
C LEU A 16 0.32 -13.11 -5.81
N ARG A 17 -0.22 -13.27 -7.02
CA ARG A 17 0.30 -14.20 -8.04
C ARG A 17 1.78 -13.97 -8.34
N GLU A 18 2.18 -12.75 -8.65
CA GLU A 18 3.58 -12.42 -8.96
C GLU A 18 4.48 -12.56 -7.72
N LEU A 19 3.96 -12.22 -6.53
CA LEU A 19 4.69 -12.37 -5.27
C LEU A 19 4.97 -13.86 -4.97
N ASN A 20 3.96 -14.71 -5.14
CA ASN A 20 4.07 -16.14 -4.87
C ASN A 20 4.97 -16.84 -5.89
N LEU A 21 4.89 -16.47 -7.17
CA LEU A 21 5.82 -16.96 -8.18
C LEU A 21 7.27 -16.60 -7.82
N ALA A 22 7.52 -15.38 -7.32
CA ALA A 22 8.86 -14.99 -6.88
C ALA A 22 9.35 -15.83 -5.68
N HIS A 23 8.46 -16.16 -4.72
CA HIS A 23 8.78 -17.07 -3.63
C HIS A 23 9.14 -18.48 -4.12
N GLU A 24 8.34 -19.03 -5.04
CA GLU A 24 8.56 -20.36 -5.63
C GLU A 24 9.91 -20.46 -6.35
N LEU A 25 10.32 -19.37 -7.02
CA LEU A 25 11.60 -19.27 -7.71
C LEU A 25 12.78 -18.92 -6.79
N GLY A 26 12.55 -18.76 -5.48
CA GLY A 26 13.59 -18.39 -4.51
C GLY A 26 14.13 -16.96 -4.69
N VAL A 27 13.37 -16.10 -5.37
CA VAL A 27 13.73 -14.68 -5.56
C VAL A 27 13.42 -13.92 -4.27
N PRO A 28 14.36 -13.13 -3.72
CA PRO A 28 14.08 -12.29 -2.55
C PRO A 28 12.97 -11.27 -2.84
N THR A 29 11.96 -11.22 -1.97
CA THR A 29 10.79 -10.35 -2.13
C THR A 29 10.67 -9.32 -1.01
N MET A 30 10.06 -8.18 -1.34
CA MET A 30 9.66 -7.14 -0.40
C MET A 30 8.25 -6.66 -0.75
N VAL A 31 7.46 -6.36 0.28
CA VAL A 31 6.15 -5.71 0.19
C VAL A 31 6.30 -4.25 0.62
N HIS A 32 6.06 -3.32 -0.30
CA HIS A 32 6.41 -1.91 -0.12
C HIS A 32 5.18 -1.02 0.06
N ALA A 33 5.01 -0.42 1.24
CA ALA A 33 3.96 0.55 1.60
C ALA A 33 2.55 0.14 1.13
N VAL A 34 2.21 -1.14 1.25
CA VAL A 34 0.95 -1.67 0.72
C VAL A 34 -0.23 -1.24 1.60
N GLY A 35 -1.34 -0.92 0.95
CA GLY A 35 -2.64 -0.77 1.59
C GLY A 35 -3.33 -2.13 1.68
N VAL A 36 -3.85 -2.45 2.86
CA VAL A 36 -4.51 -3.73 3.14
C VAL A 36 -5.90 -3.47 3.67
N GLY A 37 -6.88 -4.17 3.11
CA GLY A 37 -8.23 -4.21 3.61
C GLY A 37 -9.28 -3.61 2.67
N PRO A 38 -10.55 -4.00 2.84
CA PRO A 38 -11.01 -5.00 3.80
C PRO A 38 -10.63 -6.44 3.38
N LEU A 39 -10.41 -7.32 4.36
CA LEU A 39 -10.12 -8.76 4.15
C LEU A 39 -11.23 -9.60 4.82
N LEU A 40 -12.42 -9.56 4.23
CA LEU A 40 -13.61 -10.22 4.78
C LEU A 40 -13.66 -11.72 4.44
N ASP A 41 -13.13 -12.08 3.27
CA ASP A 41 -13.03 -13.47 2.83
C ASP A 41 -11.93 -14.22 3.62
N PRO A 42 -12.27 -15.28 4.38
CA PRO A 42 -11.29 -16.04 5.16
C PRO A 42 -10.19 -16.68 4.31
N GLU A 43 -10.50 -17.10 3.07
CA GLU A 43 -9.51 -17.71 2.18
C GLU A 43 -8.49 -16.68 1.69
N ALA A 44 -8.97 -15.56 1.13
CA ALA A 44 -8.10 -14.45 0.74
C ALA A 44 -7.26 -13.96 1.92
N ARG A 45 -7.83 -13.90 3.13
CA ARG A 45 -7.10 -13.52 4.35
C ARG A 45 -5.96 -14.49 4.67
N ALA A 46 -6.21 -15.80 4.59
CA ALA A 46 -5.20 -16.82 4.82
C ALA A 46 -4.07 -16.75 3.79
N GLU A 47 -4.41 -16.57 2.51
CA GLU A 47 -3.43 -16.45 1.43
C GLU A 47 -2.58 -15.19 1.55
N VAL A 48 -3.19 -14.04 1.87
CA VAL A 48 -2.47 -12.80 2.19
C VAL A 48 -1.48 -13.07 3.33
N CYS A 49 -1.94 -13.63 4.45
CA CYS A 49 -1.05 -13.90 5.58
C CYS A 49 0.13 -14.81 5.21
N ALA A 50 -0.12 -15.94 4.56
CA ALA A 50 0.92 -16.87 4.14
C ALA A 50 1.94 -16.23 3.18
N SER A 51 1.45 -15.45 2.21
CA SER A 51 2.30 -14.80 1.22
C SER A 51 3.18 -13.71 1.86
N LEU A 52 2.63 -12.89 2.77
CA LEU A 52 3.42 -11.85 3.44
C LEU A 52 4.41 -12.40 4.47
N GLU A 53 4.09 -13.52 5.13
CA GLU A 53 5.02 -14.18 6.06
C GLU A 53 6.30 -14.66 5.34
N ALA A 54 6.16 -15.11 4.08
CA ALA A 54 7.27 -15.56 3.23
C ALA A 54 8.13 -14.41 2.68
N ALA A 55 7.63 -13.17 2.69
CA ALA A 55 8.37 -12.02 2.17
C ALA A 55 9.58 -11.67 3.06
N GLY A 56 10.66 -11.18 2.45
CA GLY A 56 11.87 -10.76 3.20
C GLY A 56 11.63 -9.52 4.07
N ALA A 57 10.77 -8.61 3.60
CA ALA A 57 10.35 -7.42 4.34
C ALA A 57 8.91 -7.03 4.01
N VAL A 58 8.18 -6.56 5.02
CA VAL A 58 6.79 -6.11 4.88
C VAL A 58 6.64 -4.69 5.42
N THR A 59 6.12 -3.80 4.59
CA THR A 59 5.81 -2.43 4.97
C THR A 59 4.41 -2.04 4.49
N VAL A 60 3.71 -1.24 5.30
CA VAL A 60 2.35 -0.76 5.04
C VAL A 60 2.30 0.76 5.16
N ARG A 61 1.34 1.39 4.49
CA ARG A 61 1.23 2.87 4.46
C ARG A 61 0.50 3.49 5.65
N ASP A 62 -0.21 2.68 6.43
CA ASP A 62 -1.03 3.16 7.54
C ASP A 62 -1.15 2.12 8.66
N ARG A 63 -1.62 2.59 9.83
CA ARG A 63 -1.76 1.74 11.02
C ARG A 63 -2.94 0.78 10.94
N ILE A 64 -3.94 1.06 10.11
CA ILE A 64 -5.12 0.21 9.95
C ILE A 64 -4.69 -1.09 9.25
N ALA A 65 -3.93 -0.95 8.16
CA ALA A 65 -3.34 -2.08 7.44
C ALA A 65 -2.41 -2.92 8.36
N LYS A 66 -1.59 -2.27 9.19
CA LYS A 66 -0.74 -2.98 10.17
C LYS A 66 -1.58 -3.82 11.14
N SER A 67 -2.55 -3.20 11.80
CA SER A 67 -3.41 -3.88 12.75
C SER A 67 -4.18 -5.05 12.10
N LEU A 68 -4.62 -4.88 10.84
CA LEU A 68 -5.30 -5.94 10.10
C LEU A 68 -4.36 -7.13 9.86
N LEU A 69 -3.12 -6.90 9.41
CA LEU A 69 -2.14 -7.98 9.20
C LEU A 69 -1.76 -8.70 10.51
N GLU A 70 -1.66 -7.97 11.62
CA GLU A 70 -1.45 -8.55 12.96
C GLU A 70 -2.62 -9.46 13.36
N GLN A 71 -3.87 -9.03 13.13
CA GLN A 71 -5.06 -9.86 13.34
C GLN A 71 -5.12 -11.08 12.41
N CYS A 72 -4.50 -11.00 11.24
CA CYS A 72 -4.36 -12.12 10.32
C CYS A 72 -3.26 -13.11 10.73
N ASN A 73 -2.53 -12.86 11.83
CA ASN A 73 -1.39 -13.65 12.32
C ASN A 73 -0.13 -13.58 11.45
N VAL A 74 0.13 -12.47 10.76
CA VAL A 74 1.46 -12.21 10.20
C VAL A 74 2.41 -11.97 11.38
N ARG A 75 3.39 -12.86 11.58
CA ARG A 75 4.29 -12.82 12.76
C ARG A 75 5.56 -12.03 12.48
N ARG A 76 5.90 -11.86 11.20
CA ARG A 76 6.99 -10.98 10.77
C ARG A 76 6.73 -9.52 11.19
N GLU A 77 7.80 -8.78 11.44
CA GLU A 77 7.72 -7.35 11.66
C GLU A 77 7.06 -6.63 10.45
N VAL A 78 5.95 -5.94 10.71
CA VAL A 78 5.28 -5.06 9.74
C VAL A 78 5.60 -3.61 10.09
N LYS A 79 6.36 -2.92 9.23
CA LYS A 79 6.73 -1.51 9.43
C LYS A 79 5.73 -0.57 8.77
N VAL A 80 5.30 0.45 9.49
CA VAL A 80 4.53 1.55 8.89
C VAL A 80 5.49 2.54 8.25
N THR A 81 5.23 2.92 7.00
CA THR A 81 6.00 3.90 6.24
C THR A 81 5.07 4.86 5.51
N ALA A 82 5.60 5.96 4.98
CA ALA A 82 4.89 6.84 4.06
C ALA A 82 4.57 6.13 2.73
N ASP A 83 3.50 6.56 2.05
CA ASP A 83 3.24 6.14 0.67
C ASP A 83 4.37 6.62 -0.25
N PRO A 84 4.89 5.79 -1.18
CA PRO A 84 6.02 6.17 -2.03
C PRO A 84 5.71 7.36 -2.94
N ALA A 85 4.42 7.66 -3.18
CA ALA A 85 4.00 8.87 -3.88
C ALA A 85 4.51 10.16 -3.20
N LEU A 86 4.79 10.13 -1.90
CA LEU A 86 5.37 11.27 -1.17
C LEU A 86 6.85 11.52 -1.51
N LEU A 87 7.51 10.61 -2.22
CA LEU A 87 8.87 10.79 -2.74
C LEU A 87 8.89 11.44 -4.13
N VAL A 88 7.73 11.64 -4.76
CA VAL A 88 7.64 12.27 -6.07
C VAL A 88 8.05 13.73 -5.95
N THR A 89 8.96 14.16 -6.83
CA THR A 89 9.37 15.58 -6.89
C THR A 89 8.21 16.41 -7.40
N PRO A 90 7.75 17.43 -6.65
CA PRO A 90 6.64 18.26 -7.09
C PRO A 90 7.05 19.12 -8.29
N GLU A 91 6.17 19.20 -9.28
CA GLU A 91 6.31 20.18 -10.36
C GLU A 91 5.80 21.56 -9.87
N PRO A 92 6.51 22.65 -10.18
CA PRO A 92 6.04 23.99 -9.84
C PRO A 92 4.69 24.27 -10.49
N VAL A 93 3.72 24.68 -9.69
CA VAL A 93 2.41 25.15 -10.19
C VAL A 93 2.53 26.66 -10.47
N PRO A 94 2.24 27.15 -11.69
CA PRO A 94 2.27 28.57 -11.99
C PRO A 94 1.33 29.37 -11.07
N GLU A 95 1.78 30.52 -10.56
CA GLU A 95 0.97 31.35 -9.64
C GLU A 95 -0.38 31.76 -10.24
N GLN A 96 -0.46 31.94 -11.56
CA GLN A 96 -1.70 32.29 -12.25
C GLN A 96 -2.77 31.21 -12.10
N VAL A 97 -2.35 29.94 -12.09
CA VAL A 97 -3.25 28.80 -11.85
C VAL A 97 -3.75 28.85 -10.40
N LEU A 98 -2.85 29.06 -9.44
CA LEU A 98 -3.23 29.17 -8.03
C LEU A 98 -4.14 30.38 -7.75
N ALA A 99 -3.94 31.49 -8.45
CA ALA A 99 -4.78 32.69 -8.35
C ALA A 99 -6.18 32.44 -8.93
N HIS A 100 -6.27 31.80 -10.11
CA HIS A 100 -7.53 31.43 -10.74
C HIS A 100 -8.39 30.52 -9.83
N GLU A 101 -7.74 29.56 -9.16
CA GLU A 101 -8.40 28.65 -8.22
C GLU A 101 -8.63 29.28 -6.82
N GLY A 102 -8.26 30.54 -6.59
CA GLY A 102 -8.43 31.21 -5.30
C GLY A 102 -7.59 30.62 -4.16
N LEU A 103 -6.44 30.01 -4.50
CA LEU A 103 -5.52 29.33 -3.59
C LEU A 103 -4.26 30.15 -3.27
N LEU A 104 -3.99 31.23 -4.01
CA LEU A 104 -2.81 32.07 -3.81
C LEU A 104 -2.78 32.65 -2.38
N GLY A 105 -1.64 32.50 -1.69
CA GLY A 105 -1.44 33.00 -0.32
C GLY A 105 -2.14 32.19 0.78
N ARG A 106 -2.83 31.09 0.44
CA ARG A 106 -3.51 30.22 1.42
C ARG A 106 -2.69 28.96 1.70
N ARG A 107 -2.65 28.55 2.96
CA ARG A 107 -2.09 27.23 3.35
C ARG A 107 -3.21 26.20 3.27
N VAL A 108 -3.21 25.42 2.20
CA VAL A 108 -4.23 24.38 1.95
C VAL A 108 -3.54 23.05 1.67
N VAL A 109 -4.23 21.96 1.97
CA VAL A 109 -3.84 20.60 1.57
C VAL A 109 -4.94 20.08 0.65
N GLY A 110 -4.58 19.82 -0.62
CA GLY A 110 -5.47 19.20 -1.60
C GLY A 110 -5.11 17.73 -1.78
N MET A 111 -6.12 16.87 -1.93
CA MET A 111 -5.92 15.45 -2.20
C MET A 111 -6.77 15.06 -3.41
N SER A 112 -6.13 14.45 -4.41
CA SER A 112 -6.84 13.84 -5.53
C SER A 112 -7.33 12.46 -5.09
N VAL A 113 -8.63 12.23 -5.22
CA VAL A 113 -9.26 10.93 -4.96
C VAL A 113 -9.74 10.36 -6.28
N ARG A 114 -9.55 9.06 -6.47
CA ARG A 114 -10.11 8.31 -7.59
C ARG A 114 -11.32 7.53 -7.07
N GLU A 115 -12.42 7.59 -7.80
CA GLU A 115 -13.61 6.75 -7.56
C GLU A 115 -13.37 5.30 -7.99
#